data_AF-A0A4Y9NW63-F1
#
_entry.id   AF-A0A4Y9NW63-F1
#
_cell.length_a   1.000
_cell.length_b   1.000
_cell.length_c   1.000
_cell.angle_alpha   90.00
_cell.angle_beta   90.00
_cell.angle_gamma   90.00
#
_symmetry.space_group_name_H-M   'P 1'
#
loop_
_entity.id
_entity.type
_entity.pdbx_description
1 polymer ?
#
loop_
_entity_poly.entity_id
_entity_poly.type
_entity_poly.pdbx_seq_one_letter_code
_entity_poly.pdbx_strand_id
1 'polypeptide(L)' 'MHAPHVVPQFRDALRAALIRIAEHPRQFPAAYKDTRRAMLRRFPYIVVFRELQDAVYVIAVFHTSRDPLV' A
#
# COMPACT_ATOMS: atom_id res chain seq x y z
N MET A 1 5.99 13.61 -21.39
CA MET A 1 7.21 12.77 -21.32
C MET A 1 7.18 11.97 -20.02
N HIS A 2 6.74 10.71 -20.04
CA HIS A 2 6.83 9.86 -18.85
C HIS A 2 8.30 9.52 -18.63
N ALA A 3 8.87 9.92 -17.50
CA ALA A 3 10.25 9.56 -17.17
C ALA A 3 10.35 8.03 -17.08
N PRO A 4 11.18 7.36 -17.90
CA PRO A 4 11.13 5.90 -18.13
C PRO A 4 11.37 5.06 -16.87
N HIS A 5 11.87 5.68 -15.81
CA HIS A 5 12.23 5.05 -14.54
C HIS A 5 11.10 5.08 -13.49
N VAL A 6 10.01 5.83 -13.72
CA VAL A 6 8.93 6.00 -12.72
C VAL A 6 8.18 4.70 -12.45
N VAL A 7 7.87 3.92 -13.49
CA VAL A 7 7.14 2.66 -13.36
C VAL A 7 7.94 1.61 -12.57
N PRO A 8 9.21 1.31 -12.90
CA PRO A 8 10.05 0.41 -12.10
C PRO A 8 10.15 0.86 -10.63
N GLN A 9 10.38 2.15 -10.40
CA GLN A 9 10.52 2.69 -9.04
C GLN A 9 9.24 2.57 -8.22
N PHE A 10 8.07 2.78 -8.85
CA PHE A 10 6.78 2.55 -8.21
C PHE A 10 6.60 1.08 -7.83
N ARG A 11 6.88 0.16 -8.75
CA ARG A 11 6.79 -1.29 -8.51
C ARG A 11 7.68 -1.72 -7.36
N ASP A 12 8.90 -1.20 -7.29
CA ASP A 12 9.85 -1.56 -6.24
C ASP A 12 9.43 -0.98 -4.88
N ALA A 13 8.91 0.26 -4.85
CA ALA A 13 8.33 0.85 -3.65
C ALA A 13 7.10 0.08 -3.15
N LEU A 14 6.22 -0.35 -4.07
CA LEU A 14 5.06 -1.17 -3.74
C LEU A 14 5.48 -2.55 -3.20
N ARG A 15 6.45 -3.21 -3.85
CA ARG A 15 6.99 -4.50 -3.39
C ARG A 15 7.57 -4.39 -1.98
N ALA A 16 8.37 -3.36 -1.72
CA ALA A 16 8.94 -3.13 -0.39
C ALA A 16 7.86 -2.91 0.67
N ALA A 17 6.79 -2.19 0.33
CA ALA A 17 5.64 -2.04 1.22
C ALA A 17 4.94 -3.38 1.49
N LEU A 18 4.68 -4.18 0.46
CA LEU A 18 4.04 -5.50 0.58
C LEU A 18 4.85 -6.47 1.45
N ILE A 19 6.18 -6.49 1.32
CA ILE A 19 7.06 -7.31 2.16
C ILE A 19 6.90 -6.92 3.64
N ARG A 20 7.01 -5.61 3.96
CA ARG A 20 6.85 -5.12 5.33
C ARG A 20 5.47 -5.40 5.91
N ILE A 21 4.43 -5.32 5.09
CA ILE A 21 3.05 -5.65 5.45
C ILE A 21 2.94 -7.14 5.81
N ALA A 22 3.54 -8.03 5.01
CA ALA A 22 3.50 -9.47 5.25
C ALA A 22 4.30 -9.89 6.49
N GLU A 23 5.49 -9.32 6.70
CA GLU A 23 6.36 -9.68 7.82
C GLU A 23 5.87 -9.13 9.16
N HIS A 24 5.39 -7.88 9.18
CA HIS A 24 5.03 -7.18 10.40
C HIS A 24 3.77 -6.33 10.21
N PRO A 25 2.59 -6.94 10.00
CA PRO A 25 1.35 -6.21 9.72
C PRO A 25 0.95 -5.25 10.84
N ARG A 26 1.23 -5.60 12.10
CA ARG A 26 0.86 -4.80 13.28
C ARG A 26 1.74 -3.57 13.50
N GLN A 27 2.86 -3.42 12.77
CA GLN A 27 3.64 -2.17 12.80
C GLN A 27 2.87 -1.00 12.20
N PHE A 28 1.87 -1.29 11.36
CA PHE A 28 1.01 -0.28 10.74
C PHE A 28 -0.18 -0.01 11.65
N PRO A 29 -0.51 1.26 11.94
CA PRO A 29 -1.64 1.61 12.79
C PRO A 29 -2.96 1.03 12.28
N ALA A 30 -3.80 0.60 13.20
CA ALA A 30 -5.18 0.25 12.90
C ALA A 30 -5.94 1.50 12.41
N ALA A 31 -6.87 1.27 11.49
CA ALA A 31 -7.75 2.26 10.92
C ALA A 31 -9.20 1.74 10.95
N TYR A 32 -10.12 2.44 10.29
CA TYR A 32 -11.54 2.08 10.26
C TYR A 32 -11.79 0.65 9.78
N LYS A 33 -12.77 -0.04 10.40
CA LYS A 33 -13.19 -1.43 10.06
C LYS A 33 -12.04 -2.43 10.02
N ASP A 34 -11.20 -2.40 11.06
CA ASP A 34 -10.07 -3.32 11.28
C ASP A 34 -9.04 -3.32 10.13
N THR A 35 -9.06 -2.28 9.30
CA THR A 35 -8.06 -2.11 8.23
C THR A 35 -6.78 -1.53 8.79
N ARG A 36 -5.68 -1.74 8.08
CA ARG A 36 -4.38 -1.11 8.31
C ARG A 36 -3.91 -0.49 6.99
N ARG A 37 -3.05 0.52 7.09
CA ARG A 37 -2.63 1.32 5.93
C ARG A 37 -1.12 1.50 5.89
N ALA A 38 -0.54 1.28 4.73
CA ALA A 38 0.86 1.60 4.45
C ALA A 38 0.95 2.67 3.35
N MET A 39 1.67 3.76 3.62
CA MET A 39 1.95 4.80 2.62
C MET A 39 3.23 4.48 1.86
N LEU A 40 3.19 4.56 0.53
CA LEU A 40 4.40 4.53 -0.29
C LEU A 40 5.08 5.91 -0.21
N ARG A 41 6.02 6.15 0.71
CA ARG A 41 6.53 7.53 0.98
C ARG A 41 6.91 8.38 -0.25
N ARG A 42 7.40 7.75 -1.33
CA ARG A 42 7.80 8.42 -2.58
C ARG A 42 6.65 8.66 -3.57
N PHE A 43 5.59 7.87 -3.47
CA PHE A 43 4.46 7.90 -4.39
C PHE A 43 3.20 8.12 -3.56
N PRO A 44 2.39 9.15 -3.81
CA PRO A 44 1.20 9.45 -2.99
C PRO A 44 0.12 8.37 -3.17
N TYR A 45 0.38 7.16 -2.68
CA TYR A 45 -0.39 5.94 -2.80
C TYR A 45 -0.43 5.26 -1.43
N ILE A 46 -1.60 4.72 -1.11
CA ILE A 46 -1.84 3.95 0.10
C ILE A 46 -2.17 2.51 -0.29
N VAL A 47 -1.57 1.56 0.42
CA VAL A 47 -2.01 0.16 0.45
C VAL A 47 -2.89 -0.02 1.69
N VAL A 48 -4.15 -0.37 1.48
CA VAL A 48 -5.10 -0.72 2.54
C VAL A 48 -5.20 -2.23 2.62
N PHE A 49 -5.06 -2.79 3.81
CA PHE A 49 -5.08 -4.23 4.03
C PHE A 49 -5.75 -4.62 5.36
N ARG A 50 -5.99 -5.91 5.55
CA ARG A 50 -6.37 -6.51 6.84
C ARG A 50 -5.45 -7.68 7.17
N GLU A 51 -5.11 -7.84 8.43
CA GLU A 51 -4.49 -9.06 8.96
C GLU A 51 -5.62 -10.00 9.34
N LEU A 52 -5.73 -11.15 8.67
CA LEU A 52 -6.59 -12.27 9.07
C LEU A 52 -5.72 -13.39 9.65
N GLN A 53 -6.35 -14.48 10.11
CA GLN A 53 -5.65 -15.54 10.85
C GLN A 53 -4.55 -16.23 10.04
N ASP A 54 -4.73 -16.35 8.73
CA ASP A 54 -3.90 -17.12 7.81
C ASP A 54 -3.03 -16.24 6.91
N ALA A 55 -3.46 -15.00 6.65
CA ALA A 55 -2.80 -14.12 5.70
C ALA A 55 -3.12 -12.64 5.90
N VAL A 56 -2.37 -11.81 5.19
CA VAL A 56 -2.70 -10.40 4.99
C VAL A 56 -3.40 -10.22 3.66
N TYR A 57 -4.59 -9.62 3.70
CA TYR A 57 -5.41 -9.35 2.53
C TYR A 57 -5.31 -7.88 2.14
N VAL A 58 -4.75 -7.60 0.96
CA VAL A 58 -4.74 -6.26 0.39
C VAL A 58 -6.11 -5.97 -0.22
N ILE A 59 -6.78 -4.94 0.30
CA ILE A 59 -8.13 -4.55 -0.10
C ILE A 59 -8.08 -3.52 -1.24
N ALA A 60 -7.15 -2.57 -1.16
CA ALA A 60 -7.03 -1.51 -2.14
C ALA A 60 -5.61 -0.95 -2.22
N VAL A 61 -5.23 -0.48 -3.42
CA VAL A 61 -4.06 0.35 -3.67
C VAL A 61 -4.50 1.55 -4.47
N PHE A 62 -4.45 2.76 -3.90
CA PHE A 62 -4.96 3.96 -4.57
C PHE A 62 -4.14 5.20 -4.27
N HIS A 63 -4.18 6.16 -5.20
CA HIS A 63 -3.49 7.43 -5.08
C HIS A 63 -4.23 8.36 -4.10
N THR A 64 -3.54 9.05 -3.20
CA THR A 64 -4.17 9.85 -2.13
C THR A 64 -4.80 11.14 -2.63
N SER A 65 -4.26 11.74 -3.69
CA SER A 65 -4.80 12.98 -4.29
C SER A 65 -5.71 12.77 -5.49
N ARG A 66 -5.97 11.52 -5.91
CA ARG A 66 -6.87 11.23 -7.04
C ARG A 66 -8.03 10.41 -6.53
N ASP A 67 -9.22 10.70 -7.01
CA ASP A 67 -10.36 9.83 -6.76
C ASP A 67 -10.18 8.54 -7.58
N PRO A 68 -10.08 7.35 -6.95
CA PRO A 68 -9.95 6.10 -7.68
C PRO A 68 -11.27 5.65 -8.35
N LEU A 69 -12.39 6.31 -8.08
CA LEU A 69 -13.72 5.96 -8.63
C LEU A 69 -14.16 6.88 -9.78
N VAL A 70 -13.32 7.84 -10.19
CA VAL A 70 -13.61 8.84 -11.23
C VAL A 70 -12.60 8.75 -12.37
#